data_AF-A0A6V8D8R5-F1
#
_entry.id   AF-A0A6V8D8R5-F1
#
_cell.length_a   1.000
_cell.length_b   1.000
_cell.length_c   1.000
_cell.angle_alpha   90.00
_cell.angle_beta   90.00
_cell.angle_gamma   90.00
#
_symmetry.space_group_name_H-M   'P 1'
#
loop_
_entity.id
_entity.type
_entity.pdbx_description
1 polymer ?
#
loop_
_entity_poly.entity_id
_entity_poly.type
_entity_poly.pdbx_seq_one_letter_code
_entity_poly.pdbx_strand_id
1 'polypeptide(L)'
;MCVYSEHRSKTLDLECTCGAHRFIGYELLRRVGGLIMAREYIARDPRTGLPLNVKKTKHVDKTIVSETGPWVSISDADVLPLALGEIASVDTRYLDANHTHDRSAGVRALGRFSGRRIHDAHAALMIAFEQDEGDIRVAALQVLPEIAIRKSDELFDWLSVLLDDEDTAVQQAASRCLTLTSPVFPSAVETILGNELRSSQKTRSEAAWSGLYALCETWPEVVVNHVDTLLLEDDAKLRRKAAGLLRRVVQRGGSPVWDLISWSLNDIDVEVRRIAARTLPSLAKRESRIATVFAERAMVDEDSKVRLSGIKALQSIDTDHGRARELVVKGARSKDIQVRKACVELLPRLFGDDVLRTMAIDLLKTETDAKIIASLNEMMFDVSMDGTEAQKNAQLAPTPAVPAIDREVAEAQGKQVGLQPIRPSGQPDGEQPPKPADGAPPPEAPGEPGAYRAVSQDEMMGYTDEFEDEEPETDDEYF
;
A
#
# COMPACT_ATOMS: atom_id res chain seq x y z
N MET A 1 71.99 7.26 -45.45
CA MET A 1 72.73 6.22 -44.71
C MET A 1 71.78 5.61 -43.69
N CYS A 2 71.68 4.28 -43.71
CA CYS A 2 71.27 3.39 -42.61
C CYS A 2 71.71 3.89 -41.21
N VAL A 3 71.10 3.61 -40.05
CA VAL A 3 70.07 2.66 -39.61
C VAL A 3 69.86 2.82 -38.06
N TYR A 4 68.72 2.33 -37.55
CA TYR A 4 68.33 1.93 -36.15
C TYR A 4 68.06 2.97 -35.05
N SER A 5 66.80 3.00 -34.57
CA SER A 5 66.45 2.94 -33.14
C SER A 5 64.97 2.52 -32.99
N GLU A 6 64.72 1.51 -32.16
CA GLU A 6 63.44 0.84 -31.94
C GLU A 6 62.43 1.73 -31.19
N HIS A 7 61.18 1.78 -31.68
CA HIS A 7 60.03 2.25 -30.90
C HIS A 7 59.05 1.10 -30.66
N ARG A 8 58.93 0.71 -29.38
CA ARG A 8 57.84 -0.11 -28.85
C ARG A 8 56.98 0.77 -27.96
N SER A 9 55.79 1.10 -28.43
CA SER A 9 54.76 1.83 -27.72
C SER A 9 54.16 0.94 -26.63
N LYS A 10 54.16 1.40 -25.38
CA LYS A 10 53.40 0.81 -24.27
C LYS A 10 52.33 1.78 -23.80
N THR A 11 51.19 1.17 -23.51
CA THR A 11 49.89 1.63 -23.04
C THR A 11 49.97 2.53 -21.79
N LEU A 12 49.13 3.57 -21.78
CA LEU A 12 48.86 4.44 -20.64
C LEU A 12 47.64 3.90 -19.88
N ASP A 13 47.88 3.38 -18.68
CA ASP A 13 46.85 3.18 -17.65
C ASP A 13 46.71 4.49 -16.86
N LEU A 14 45.50 5.05 -16.82
CA LEU A 14 45.12 6.21 -16.02
C LEU A 14 44.36 5.72 -14.78
N GLU A 15 45.09 5.57 -13.68
CA GLU A 15 44.53 5.39 -12.35
C GLU A 15 44.01 6.74 -11.82
N CYS A 16 42.78 6.69 -11.30
CA CYS A 16 42.00 7.82 -10.81
C CYS A 16 42.44 8.20 -9.39
N THR A 17 43.01 9.40 -9.24
CA THR A 17 43.41 9.98 -7.95
C THR A 17 42.19 10.55 -7.21
N CYS A 18 41.81 9.95 -6.07
CA CYS A 18 40.86 10.57 -5.14
C CYS A 18 41.63 11.29 -4.03
N GLY A 19 41.41 12.59 -3.91
CA GLY A 19 42.13 13.51 -3.04
C GLY A 19 41.85 13.29 -1.54
N ALA A 20 42.92 13.30 -0.76
CA ALA A 20 42.90 13.23 0.69
C ALA A 20 42.50 14.58 1.32
N HIS A 21 41.42 14.59 2.10
CA HIS A 21 41.19 15.62 3.12
C HIS A 21 41.57 15.07 4.50
N ARG A 22 42.64 15.66 5.06
CA ARG A 22 43.14 15.48 6.42
C ARG A 22 42.04 15.77 7.46
N PHE A 23 41.76 14.82 8.34
CA PHE A 23 41.18 15.10 9.66
C PHE A 23 42.29 15.13 10.71
N ILE A 24 42.35 16.25 11.43
CA ILE A 24 43.21 16.55 12.57
C ILE A 24 42.49 16.04 13.83
N GLY A 25 43.23 15.33 14.71
CA GLY A 25 42.77 15.04 16.08
C GLY A 25 43.14 13.66 16.60
N TYR A 26 44.43 13.39 16.81
CA TYR A 26 44.87 12.27 17.66
C TYR A 26 45.05 12.79 19.10
N GLU A 27 44.03 12.61 19.94
CA GLU A 27 44.22 12.61 21.39
C GLU A 27 44.64 11.20 21.85
N LEU A 28 45.76 11.15 22.56
CA LEU A 28 46.38 9.95 23.14
C LEU A 28 45.45 9.32 24.19
N LEU A 29 44.87 8.16 23.87
CA LEU A 29 44.15 7.34 24.84
C LEU A 29 45.15 6.64 25.78
N ARG A 30 45.16 7.11 27.03
CA ARG A 30 45.77 6.44 28.18
C ARG A 30 44.97 5.19 28.50
N ARG A 31 45.62 4.02 28.47
CA ARG A 31 45.03 2.72 28.82
C ARG A 31 44.82 2.62 30.34
N VAL A 32 43.57 2.52 30.79
CA VAL A 32 43.19 1.85 32.04
C VAL A 32 41.89 1.07 31.76
N GLY A 33 41.86 -0.18 32.21
CA GLY A 33 40.91 -1.22 31.77
C GLY A 33 39.43 -0.89 31.90
N GLY A 34 38.68 -1.40 30.91
CA GLY A 34 37.23 -1.37 30.79
C GLY A 34 36.86 -1.52 29.32
N LEU A 35 36.12 -2.56 28.95
CA LEU A 35 35.73 -2.84 27.56
C LEU A 35 35.06 -1.62 26.92
N ILE A 36 35.75 -0.94 26.00
CA ILE A 36 35.13 0.00 25.08
C ILE A 36 34.63 -0.83 23.90
N MET A 37 33.36 -1.23 23.95
CA MET A 37 32.64 -1.64 22.75
C MET A 37 32.55 -0.41 21.86
N ALA A 38 33.45 -0.30 20.87
CA ALA A 38 33.31 0.69 19.83
C ALA A 38 31.96 0.44 19.14
N ARG A 39 30.97 1.30 19.41
CA ARG A 39 29.70 1.27 18.70
C ARG A 39 30.02 1.38 17.22
N GLU A 40 29.75 0.33 16.45
CA GLU A 40 29.88 0.34 15.00
C GLU A 40 29.20 1.61 14.46
N TYR A 41 29.92 2.35 13.62
CA TYR A 41 29.38 3.52 12.96
C TYR A 41 28.30 3.07 11.98
N ILE A 42 27.04 3.29 12.36
CA ILE A 42 25.89 3.06 11.48
C ILE A 42 25.62 4.37 10.74
N ALA A 43 25.95 4.41 9.46
CA ALA A 43 25.65 5.56 8.61
C ALA A 43 24.13 5.79 8.58
N ARG A 44 23.70 7.00 8.91
CA ARG A 44 22.27 7.38 8.98
C ARG A 44 21.94 8.36 7.88
N ASP A 45 20.76 8.23 7.30
CA ASP A 45 20.25 9.18 6.32
C ASP A 45 20.00 10.53 7.04
N PRO A 46 20.55 11.65 6.53
CA PRO A 46 20.38 12.98 7.14
C PRO A 46 18.93 13.46 7.18
N ARG A 47 18.03 12.94 6.34
CA ARG A 47 16.61 13.37 6.30
C ARG A 47 15.71 12.61 7.28
N THR A 48 15.99 11.34 7.50
CA THR A 48 15.14 10.46 8.31
C THR A 48 15.75 10.11 9.67
N GLY A 49 17.07 10.25 9.82
CA GLY A 49 17.80 9.83 11.02
C GLY A 49 17.85 8.30 11.20
N LEU A 50 17.30 7.53 10.26
CA LEU A 50 17.32 6.08 10.23
C LEU A 50 18.66 5.59 9.67
N PRO A 51 19.14 4.40 10.08
CA PRO A 51 20.24 3.71 9.41
C PRO A 51 20.00 3.65 7.90
N LEU A 52 21.00 4.01 7.09
CA LEU A 52 21.00 3.71 5.66
C LEU A 52 20.80 2.20 5.52
N ASN A 53 19.79 1.80 4.76
CA ASN A 53 19.22 0.44 4.68
C ASN A 53 20.27 -0.69 4.82
N VAL A 54 20.45 -1.19 6.05
CA VAL A 54 21.27 -2.39 6.33
C VAL A 54 20.43 -3.66 6.17
N LYS A 55 19.10 -3.53 6.02
CA LYS A 55 18.20 -4.66 5.80
C LYS A 55 18.07 -4.92 4.30
N LYS A 56 18.54 -6.09 3.87
CA LYS A 56 18.23 -6.64 2.55
C LYS A 56 16.71 -6.68 2.39
N THR A 57 16.18 -5.92 1.45
CA THR A 57 14.78 -6.04 1.05
C THR A 57 14.55 -7.48 0.57
N LYS A 58 13.48 -8.13 1.04
CA LYS A 58 13.09 -9.44 0.52
C LYS A 58 12.68 -9.25 -0.95
N HIS A 59 13.56 -9.62 -1.86
CA HIS A 59 13.23 -9.70 -3.28
C HIS A 59 12.31 -10.90 -3.49
N VAL A 60 11.28 -10.70 -4.32
CA VAL A 60 10.44 -11.79 -4.78
C VAL A 60 11.14 -12.34 -6.02
N ASP A 61 11.71 -13.53 -5.91
CA ASP A 61 12.32 -14.20 -7.05
C ASP A 61 11.21 -14.65 -8.00
N LYS A 62 11.10 -14.00 -9.16
CA LYS A 62 10.20 -14.45 -10.23
C LYS A 62 10.91 -15.55 -11.01
N THR A 63 10.35 -16.75 -10.94
CA THR A 63 10.81 -17.89 -11.74
C THR A 63 10.16 -17.86 -13.12
N ILE A 64 10.96 -18.09 -14.15
CA ILE A 64 10.45 -18.27 -15.51
C ILE A 64 9.81 -19.65 -15.57
N VAL A 65 8.52 -19.69 -15.92
CA VAL A 65 7.79 -20.95 -16.11
C VAL A 65 8.03 -21.43 -17.53
N SER A 66 8.57 -22.64 -17.67
CA SER A 66 8.78 -23.25 -18.98
C SER A 66 7.47 -23.65 -19.62
N GLU A 67 7.26 -23.27 -20.88
CA GLU A 67 6.10 -23.69 -21.65
C GLU A 67 6.21 -25.20 -21.96
N THR A 68 5.23 -25.98 -21.50
CA THR A 68 5.16 -27.41 -21.78
C THR A 68 4.35 -27.66 -23.05
N GLY A 69 4.91 -28.44 -23.97
CA GLY A 69 4.26 -28.78 -25.22
C GLY A 69 4.73 -30.10 -25.81
N PRO A 70 4.21 -30.48 -26.99
CA PRO A 70 4.55 -31.74 -27.64
C PRO A 70 6.05 -31.93 -27.90
N TRP A 71 6.83 -30.87 -28.06
CA TRP A 71 8.29 -30.91 -28.24
C TRP A 71 9.07 -31.45 -27.02
N VAL A 72 8.41 -31.62 -25.87
CA VAL A 72 9.01 -32.23 -24.68
C VAL A 72 9.31 -33.72 -24.88
N SER A 73 8.58 -34.43 -25.75
CA SER A 73 8.82 -35.85 -26.04
C SER A 73 9.98 -36.13 -27.00
N ILE A 74 10.61 -35.10 -27.58
CA ILE A 74 11.79 -35.24 -28.45
C ILE A 74 12.98 -35.72 -27.62
N SER A 75 13.66 -36.77 -28.10
CA SER A 75 14.84 -37.33 -27.43
C SER A 75 15.96 -36.27 -27.35
N ASP A 76 16.70 -36.24 -26.23
CA ASP A 76 17.76 -35.25 -26.04
C ASP A 76 18.88 -35.32 -27.10
N ALA A 77 19.02 -36.48 -27.78
CA ALA A 77 19.99 -36.66 -28.86
C ALA A 77 19.54 -35.99 -30.16
N ASP A 78 18.22 -35.92 -30.40
CA ASP A 78 17.65 -35.41 -31.65
C ASP A 78 17.36 -33.90 -31.59
N VAL A 79 17.32 -33.30 -30.40
CA VAL A 79 17.00 -31.87 -30.22
C VAL A 79 18.03 -30.95 -30.89
N LEU A 80 19.34 -31.17 -30.70
CA LEU A 80 20.38 -30.32 -31.33
C LEU A 80 20.38 -30.46 -32.87
N PRO A 81 20.43 -31.69 -33.44
CA PRO A 81 20.38 -31.86 -34.89
C PRO A 81 19.12 -31.27 -35.52
N LEU A 82 17.96 -31.41 -34.86
CA LEU A 82 16.71 -30.83 -35.33
C LEU A 82 16.73 -29.29 -35.30
N ALA A 83 17.26 -28.68 -34.23
CA ALA A 83 17.36 -27.22 -34.11
C ALA A 83 18.36 -26.62 -35.13
N LEU A 84 19.47 -27.31 -35.38
CA LEU A 84 20.47 -26.92 -36.38
C LEU A 84 19.99 -27.14 -37.83
N GLY A 85 18.95 -27.97 -38.03
CA GLY A 85 18.41 -28.32 -39.34
C GLY A 85 19.15 -29.47 -40.03
N GLU A 86 19.94 -30.26 -39.29
CA GLU A 86 20.56 -31.50 -39.78
C GLU A 86 19.53 -32.60 -40.01
N ILE A 87 18.45 -32.60 -39.20
CA ILE A 87 17.30 -33.49 -39.33
C ILE A 87 16.08 -32.64 -39.73
N ALA A 88 15.33 -33.08 -40.74
CA ALA A 88 14.17 -32.35 -41.23
C ALA A 88 12.95 -32.45 -40.31
N SER A 89 12.65 -33.65 -39.82
CA SER A 89 11.49 -33.90 -38.94
C SER A 89 11.72 -35.10 -38.03
N VAL A 90 11.11 -35.09 -36.85
CA VAL A 90 11.13 -36.21 -35.89
C VAL A 90 9.72 -36.53 -35.44
N ASP A 91 9.34 -37.80 -35.50
CA ASP A 91 8.04 -38.26 -35.05
C ASP A 91 8.12 -38.75 -33.60
N THR A 92 7.30 -38.17 -32.72
CA THR A 92 7.21 -38.64 -31.34
C THR A 92 5.77 -38.80 -30.89
N ARG A 93 5.56 -39.58 -29.82
CA ARG A 93 4.25 -39.79 -29.22
C ARG A 93 4.12 -38.96 -27.96
N TYR A 94 3.11 -38.10 -27.91
CA TYR A 94 2.80 -37.23 -26.77
C TYR A 94 1.29 -37.30 -26.47
N LEU A 95 0.93 -37.54 -25.21
CA LEU A 95 -0.47 -37.65 -24.74
C LEU A 95 -1.35 -38.51 -25.67
N ASP A 96 -0.87 -39.71 -26.01
CA ASP A 96 -1.54 -40.69 -26.88
C ASP A 96 -1.78 -40.30 -28.35
N ALA A 97 -1.20 -39.19 -28.82
CA ALA A 97 -1.17 -38.82 -30.23
C ALA A 97 0.26 -38.76 -30.79
N ASN A 98 0.40 -39.17 -32.06
CA ASN A 98 1.65 -39.02 -32.80
C ASN A 98 1.75 -37.58 -33.32
N HIS A 99 2.88 -36.94 -33.05
CA HIS A 99 3.18 -35.58 -33.48
C HIS A 99 4.46 -35.59 -34.32
N THR A 100 4.39 -34.94 -35.47
CA THR A 100 5.55 -34.65 -36.33
C THR A 100 6.16 -33.33 -35.85
N HIS A 101 7.44 -33.33 -35.52
CA HIS A 101 8.15 -32.14 -35.04
C HIS A 101 9.08 -31.60 -36.10
N ASP A 102 8.92 -30.32 -36.42
CA ASP A 102 9.80 -29.58 -37.32
C ASP A 102 10.91 -28.87 -36.52
N ARG A 103 11.78 -28.15 -37.24
CA ARG A 103 12.88 -27.37 -36.68
C ARG A 103 12.46 -26.41 -35.56
N SER A 104 11.30 -25.77 -35.67
CA SER A 104 10.76 -24.87 -34.63
C SER A 104 10.52 -25.59 -33.29
N ALA A 105 10.08 -26.85 -33.32
CA ALA A 105 9.92 -27.68 -32.13
C ALA A 105 11.29 -28.11 -31.54
N GLY A 106 12.29 -28.35 -32.39
CA GLY A 106 13.68 -28.55 -31.97
C GLY A 106 14.24 -27.35 -31.21
N VAL A 107 14.01 -26.13 -31.72
CA VAL A 107 14.41 -24.89 -31.04
C VAL A 107 13.69 -24.72 -29.71
N ARG A 108 12.37 -24.99 -29.65
CA ARG A 108 11.62 -24.96 -28.38
C ARG A 108 12.17 -25.93 -27.32
N ALA A 109 12.67 -27.07 -27.77
CA ALA A 109 13.22 -28.09 -26.89
C ALA A 109 14.60 -27.71 -26.30
N LEU A 110 15.31 -26.71 -26.84
CA LEU A 110 16.63 -26.29 -26.35
C LEU A 110 16.61 -25.81 -24.89
N GLY A 111 15.47 -25.31 -24.40
CA GLY A 111 15.31 -24.86 -23.00
C GLY A 111 15.57 -25.96 -21.95
N ARG A 112 15.40 -27.23 -22.34
CA ARG A 112 15.68 -28.40 -21.50
C ARG A 112 17.18 -28.59 -21.24
N PHE A 113 18.05 -28.12 -22.12
CA PHE A 113 19.48 -28.37 -22.01
C PHE A 113 20.12 -27.63 -20.85
N SER A 114 20.81 -28.38 -20.00
CA SER A 114 21.48 -27.88 -18.80
C SER A 114 22.94 -28.38 -18.73
N GLY A 115 23.73 -27.77 -17.85
CA GLY A 115 25.14 -28.11 -17.68
C GLY A 115 25.96 -27.76 -18.94
N ARG A 116 26.85 -28.66 -19.37
CA ARG A 116 27.77 -28.40 -20.50
C ARG A 116 27.06 -28.13 -21.83
N ARG A 117 25.88 -28.75 -22.04
CA ARG A 117 25.10 -28.60 -23.28
C ARG A 117 24.46 -27.21 -23.43
N ILE A 118 24.50 -26.36 -22.40
CA ILE A 118 23.98 -24.99 -22.49
C ILE A 118 24.75 -24.15 -23.52
N HIS A 119 26.05 -24.43 -23.71
CA HIS A 119 26.86 -23.72 -24.71
C HIS A 119 26.41 -24.07 -26.12
N ASP A 120 26.14 -25.35 -26.37
CA ASP A 120 25.63 -25.83 -27.66
C ASP A 120 24.20 -25.31 -27.89
N ALA A 121 23.36 -25.32 -26.85
CA ALA A 121 22.01 -24.76 -26.90
C ALA A 121 22.02 -23.27 -27.24
N HIS A 122 22.89 -22.51 -26.59
CA HIS A 122 23.06 -21.08 -26.85
C HIS A 122 23.56 -20.85 -28.28
N ALA A 123 24.58 -21.57 -28.75
CA ALA A 123 25.07 -21.45 -30.12
C ALA A 123 23.97 -21.78 -31.16
N ALA A 124 23.20 -22.84 -30.93
CA ALA A 124 22.07 -23.20 -31.78
C ALA A 124 20.95 -22.14 -31.76
N LEU A 125 20.71 -21.50 -30.61
CA LEU A 125 19.75 -20.40 -30.47
C LEU A 125 20.18 -19.16 -31.26
N MET A 126 21.46 -18.82 -31.25
CA MET A 126 22.02 -17.70 -32.04
C MET A 126 21.79 -17.93 -33.54
N ILE A 127 22.08 -19.14 -34.02
CA ILE A 127 21.83 -19.54 -35.40
C ILE A 127 20.32 -19.48 -35.70
N ALA A 128 19.45 -19.80 -34.74
CA ALA A 128 18.00 -19.74 -34.91
C ALA A 128 17.47 -18.30 -35.07
N PHE A 129 18.08 -17.31 -34.41
CA PHE A 129 17.72 -15.90 -34.60
C PHE A 129 18.07 -15.36 -35.98
N GLU A 130 19.14 -15.87 -36.59
CA GLU A 130 19.59 -15.49 -37.94
C GLU A 130 18.74 -16.09 -39.07
N GLN A 131 17.83 -17.05 -38.78
CA GLN A 131 17.05 -17.71 -39.83
C GLN A 131 15.97 -16.80 -40.43
N ASP A 132 15.73 -16.93 -41.73
CA ASP A 132 14.71 -16.17 -42.47
C ASP A 132 13.28 -16.54 -42.08
N GLU A 133 13.03 -17.77 -41.62
CA GLU A 133 11.71 -18.27 -41.27
C GLU A 133 11.22 -17.70 -39.92
N GLY A 134 10.12 -16.94 -39.95
CA GLY A 134 9.55 -16.28 -38.77
C GLY A 134 9.17 -17.24 -37.64
N ASP A 135 8.65 -18.43 -37.97
CA ASP A 135 8.25 -19.45 -36.98
C ASP A 135 9.44 -19.95 -36.13
N ILE A 136 10.63 -20.02 -36.72
CA ILE A 136 11.87 -20.40 -36.01
C ILE A 136 12.28 -19.27 -35.06
N ARG A 137 12.25 -18.01 -35.50
CA ARG A 137 12.57 -16.86 -34.66
C ARG A 137 11.59 -16.71 -33.50
N VAL A 138 10.30 -16.95 -33.73
CA VAL A 138 9.28 -17.00 -32.67
C VAL A 138 9.60 -18.08 -31.64
N ALA A 139 9.91 -19.31 -32.10
CA ALA A 139 10.29 -20.40 -31.21
C ALA A 139 11.55 -20.07 -30.38
N ALA A 140 12.55 -19.42 -31.01
CA ALA A 140 13.76 -18.98 -30.34
C ALA A 140 13.47 -17.95 -29.23
N LEU A 141 12.63 -16.96 -29.50
CA LEU A 141 12.23 -15.93 -28.52
C LEU A 141 11.44 -16.49 -27.33
N GLN A 142 10.68 -17.58 -27.52
CA GLN A 142 9.99 -18.26 -26.42
C GLN A 142 10.96 -18.95 -25.44
N VAL A 143 12.08 -19.48 -25.96
CA VAL A 143 13.09 -20.20 -25.16
C VAL A 143 14.16 -19.28 -24.59
N LEU A 144 14.39 -18.12 -25.21
CA LEU A 144 15.39 -17.13 -24.79
C LEU A 144 15.41 -16.91 -23.27
N PRO A 145 14.27 -16.68 -22.58
CA PRO A 145 14.29 -16.44 -21.13
C PRO A 145 14.87 -17.60 -20.33
N GLU A 146 14.60 -18.85 -20.73
CA GLU A 146 15.07 -20.05 -20.01
C GLU A 146 16.58 -20.23 -20.14
N ILE A 147 17.12 -20.00 -21.33
CA ILE A 147 18.57 -20.09 -21.59
C ILE A 147 19.30 -18.91 -20.94
N ALA A 148 18.71 -17.72 -20.95
CA ALA A 148 19.29 -16.50 -20.40
C ALA A 148 19.59 -16.59 -18.88
N ILE A 149 18.85 -17.40 -18.12
CA ILE A 149 19.14 -17.64 -16.68
C ILE A 149 20.53 -18.23 -16.48
N ARG A 150 20.99 -19.06 -17.41
CA ARG A 150 22.27 -19.76 -17.31
C ARG A 150 23.36 -19.07 -18.12
N LYS A 151 23.00 -18.52 -19.28
CA LYS A 151 23.92 -17.86 -20.20
C LYS A 151 23.17 -16.75 -20.95
N SER A 152 23.30 -15.52 -20.47
CA SER A 152 22.58 -14.35 -20.99
C SER A 152 23.23 -13.68 -22.19
N ASP A 153 24.57 -13.68 -22.28
CA ASP A 153 25.45 -13.03 -23.28
C ASP A 153 24.76 -12.13 -24.34
N GLU A 154 24.95 -12.39 -25.63
CA GLU A 154 24.46 -11.57 -26.75
C GLU A 154 22.93 -11.72 -26.97
N LEU A 155 22.22 -12.47 -26.12
CA LEU A 155 20.79 -12.78 -26.34
C LEU A 155 19.91 -11.53 -26.28
N PHE A 156 20.25 -10.57 -25.41
CA PHE A 156 19.48 -9.33 -25.30
C PHE A 156 19.77 -8.35 -26.43
N ASP A 157 20.97 -8.41 -27.01
CA ASP A 157 21.28 -7.67 -28.23
C ASP A 157 20.42 -8.19 -29.38
N TRP A 158 20.29 -9.52 -29.52
CA TRP A 158 19.35 -10.13 -30.48
C TRP A 158 17.89 -9.80 -30.18
N LEU A 159 17.48 -9.79 -28.91
CA LEU A 159 16.14 -9.36 -28.54
C LEU A 159 15.86 -7.93 -29.02
N SER A 160 16.84 -7.03 -28.90
CA SER A 160 16.71 -5.64 -29.39
C SER A 160 16.50 -5.58 -30.90
N VAL A 161 17.23 -6.40 -31.67
CA VAL A 161 17.09 -6.48 -33.13
C VAL A 161 15.75 -7.08 -33.53
N LEU A 162 15.32 -8.16 -32.86
CA LEU A 162 14.08 -8.88 -33.17
C LEU A 162 12.81 -8.13 -32.75
N LEU A 163 12.94 -7.13 -31.87
CA LEU A 163 11.84 -6.19 -31.63
C LEU A 163 11.52 -5.41 -32.90
N ASP A 164 12.52 -5.08 -33.73
CA ASP A 164 12.38 -4.36 -35.00
C ASP A 164 12.19 -5.24 -36.24
N ASP A 165 11.93 -6.54 -36.06
CA ASP A 165 11.78 -7.52 -37.13
C ASP A 165 10.65 -7.17 -38.14
N GLU A 166 10.75 -7.63 -39.38
CA GLU A 166 9.72 -7.38 -40.41
C GLU A 166 8.42 -8.14 -40.12
N ASP A 167 8.50 -9.32 -39.49
CA ASP A 167 7.34 -10.14 -39.15
C ASP A 167 6.69 -9.70 -37.84
N THR A 168 5.42 -9.32 -37.93
CA THR A 168 4.59 -8.96 -36.78
C THR A 168 4.48 -10.05 -35.71
N ALA A 169 4.53 -11.33 -36.10
CA ALA A 169 4.47 -12.45 -35.15
C ALA A 169 5.76 -12.51 -34.30
N VAL A 170 6.91 -12.29 -34.93
CA VAL A 170 8.23 -12.21 -34.27
C VAL A 170 8.27 -11.01 -33.33
N GLN A 171 7.84 -9.82 -33.77
CA GLN A 171 7.76 -8.63 -32.91
C GLN A 171 6.89 -8.85 -31.66
N GLN A 172 5.74 -9.53 -31.80
CA GLN A 172 4.87 -9.87 -30.68
C GLN A 172 5.50 -10.90 -29.75
N ALA A 173 6.23 -11.89 -30.30
CA ALA A 173 7.00 -12.84 -29.49
C ALA A 173 8.13 -12.13 -28.73
N ALA A 174 8.84 -11.19 -29.37
CA ALA A 174 9.91 -10.41 -28.76
C ALA A 174 9.38 -9.51 -27.64
N SER A 175 8.25 -8.84 -27.87
CA SER A 175 7.56 -8.03 -26.86
C SER A 175 7.11 -8.85 -25.64
N ARG A 176 6.62 -10.07 -25.87
CA ARG A 176 6.28 -11.01 -24.78
C ARG A 176 7.53 -11.47 -24.02
N CYS A 177 8.60 -11.79 -24.75
CA CYS A 177 9.88 -12.16 -24.17
C CYS A 177 10.46 -11.03 -23.30
N LEU A 178 10.40 -9.77 -23.77
CA LEU A 178 10.78 -8.58 -23.01
C LEU A 178 10.00 -8.47 -21.69
N THR A 179 8.70 -8.71 -21.73
CA THR A 179 7.83 -8.66 -20.54
C THR A 179 8.23 -9.70 -19.49
N LEU A 180 8.55 -10.93 -19.93
CA LEU A 180 8.95 -12.03 -19.06
C LEU A 180 10.36 -11.84 -18.49
N THR A 181 11.29 -11.34 -19.30
CA THR A 181 12.71 -11.16 -18.91
C THR A 181 12.92 -9.91 -18.06
N SER A 182 12.12 -8.86 -18.23
CA SER A 182 12.22 -7.59 -17.48
C SER A 182 12.39 -7.80 -15.97
N PRO A 183 11.50 -8.51 -15.24
CA PRO A 183 11.66 -8.67 -13.79
C PRO A 183 12.83 -9.56 -13.35
N VAL A 184 13.39 -10.37 -14.25
CA VAL A 184 14.48 -11.32 -13.98
C VAL A 184 15.85 -10.69 -14.26
N PHE A 185 15.95 -9.95 -15.38
CA PHE A 185 17.18 -9.31 -15.85
C PHE A 185 17.00 -7.80 -16.06
N PRO A 186 16.74 -7.03 -14.98
CA PRO A 186 16.48 -5.59 -15.10
C PRO A 186 17.63 -4.82 -15.77
N SER A 187 18.89 -5.17 -15.48
CA SER A 187 20.06 -4.48 -16.02
C SER A 187 20.28 -4.75 -17.52
N ALA A 188 20.09 -5.99 -17.95
CA ALA A 188 20.29 -6.36 -19.35
C ALA A 188 19.22 -5.75 -20.26
N VAL A 189 18.02 -5.55 -19.71
CA VAL A 189 16.84 -5.06 -20.44
C VAL A 189 16.66 -3.55 -20.31
N GLU A 190 17.43 -2.85 -19.46
CA GLU A 190 17.24 -1.44 -19.12
C GLU A 190 17.13 -0.52 -20.35
N THR A 191 18.08 -0.63 -21.28
CA THR A 191 18.12 0.21 -22.49
C THR A 191 16.97 -0.14 -23.44
N ILE A 192 16.69 -1.44 -23.62
CA ILE A 192 15.62 -1.93 -24.48
C ILE A 192 14.26 -1.44 -23.96
N LEU A 193 14.03 -1.57 -22.65
CA LEU A 193 12.81 -1.11 -21.99
C LEU A 193 12.65 0.41 -22.13
N GLY A 194 13.72 1.17 -21.92
CA GLY A 194 13.71 2.64 -22.05
C GLY A 194 13.28 3.09 -23.44
N ASN A 195 13.74 2.41 -24.49
CA ASN A 195 13.37 2.70 -25.87
C ASN A 195 11.91 2.27 -26.15
N GLU A 196 11.53 1.05 -25.78
CA GLU A 196 10.21 0.51 -26.09
C GLU A 196 9.07 1.20 -25.34
N LEU A 197 9.32 1.74 -24.14
CA LEU A 197 8.34 2.56 -23.42
C LEU A 197 7.90 3.81 -24.21
N ARG A 198 8.78 4.31 -25.08
CA ARG A 198 8.59 5.49 -25.96
C ARG A 198 8.23 5.11 -27.39
N SER A 199 8.08 3.82 -27.67
CA SER A 199 7.76 3.32 -29.01
C SER A 199 6.42 3.88 -29.51
N SER A 200 6.36 4.23 -30.79
CA SER A 200 5.12 4.65 -31.47
C SER A 200 4.14 3.48 -31.63
N GLN A 201 4.66 2.24 -31.62
CA GLN A 201 3.87 1.04 -31.78
C GLN A 201 3.21 0.67 -30.45
N LYS A 202 1.88 0.70 -30.44
CA LYS A 202 1.08 0.47 -29.23
C LYS A 202 1.36 -0.89 -28.60
N THR A 203 1.45 -1.96 -29.40
CA THR A 203 1.71 -3.33 -28.92
C THR A 203 3.04 -3.44 -28.17
N ARG A 204 4.12 -2.89 -28.72
CA ARG A 204 5.44 -2.93 -28.09
C ARG A 204 5.50 -2.08 -26.84
N SER A 205 4.98 -0.85 -26.91
CA SER A 205 4.92 0.02 -25.74
C SER A 205 4.09 -0.60 -24.61
N GLU A 206 2.93 -1.18 -24.89
CA GLU A 206 2.09 -1.83 -23.88
C GLU A 206 2.79 -3.03 -23.22
N ALA A 207 3.53 -3.82 -24.00
CA ALA A 207 4.35 -4.89 -23.45
C ALA A 207 5.47 -4.36 -22.55
N ALA A 208 6.21 -3.33 -22.98
CA ALA A 208 7.24 -2.69 -22.16
C ALA A 208 6.67 -2.11 -20.85
N TRP A 209 5.53 -1.43 -20.91
CA TRP A 209 4.82 -0.94 -19.73
C TRP A 209 4.41 -2.10 -18.81
N SER A 210 3.97 -3.24 -19.35
CA SER A 210 3.64 -4.43 -18.56
C SER A 210 4.87 -5.04 -17.87
N GLY A 211 6.03 -5.07 -18.54
CA GLY A 211 7.31 -5.46 -17.95
C GLY A 211 7.73 -4.51 -16.81
N LEU A 212 7.57 -3.20 -17.00
CA LEU A 212 7.84 -2.19 -15.97
C LEU A 212 6.89 -2.32 -14.76
N TYR A 213 5.61 -2.69 -14.98
CA TYR A 213 4.69 -3.02 -13.89
C TYR A 213 5.14 -4.27 -13.11
N ALA A 214 5.66 -5.29 -13.80
CA ALA A 214 6.18 -6.49 -13.16
C ALA A 214 7.46 -6.21 -12.35
N LEU A 215 8.29 -5.27 -12.81
CA LEU A 215 9.49 -4.78 -12.13
C LEU A 215 9.19 -4.05 -10.82
N CYS A 216 8.02 -3.41 -10.69
CA CYS A 216 7.63 -2.69 -9.47
C CYS A 216 7.63 -3.60 -8.23
N GLU A 217 7.37 -4.90 -8.41
CA GLU A 217 7.30 -5.88 -7.33
C GLU A 217 8.67 -6.44 -6.95
N THR A 218 9.54 -6.64 -7.94
CA THR A 218 10.84 -7.33 -7.80
C THR A 218 12.01 -6.35 -7.59
N TRP A 219 12.05 -5.28 -8.39
CA TRP A 219 13.14 -4.30 -8.47
C TRP A 219 12.62 -2.85 -8.50
N PRO A 220 12.01 -2.36 -7.41
CA PRO A 220 11.43 -1.02 -7.37
C PRO A 220 12.46 0.10 -7.58
N GLU A 221 13.73 -0.12 -7.23
CA GLU A 221 14.83 0.84 -7.40
C GLU A 221 15.14 1.12 -8.88
N VAL A 222 15.11 0.09 -9.72
CA VAL A 222 15.31 0.25 -11.18
C VAL A 222 14.12 0.98 -11.80
N VAL A 223 12.90 0.68 -11.33
CA VAL A 223 11.69 1.38 -11.77
C VAL A 223 11.75 2.87 -11.46
N VAL A 224 12.30 3.26 -10.31
CA VAL A 224 12.48 4.67 -9.94
C VAL A 224 13.31 5.41 -10.98
N ASN A 225 14.41 4.83 -11.45
CA ASN A 225 15.25 5.46 -12.49
C ASN A 225 14.47 5.63 -13.81
N HIS A 226 13.73 4.61 -14.23
CA HIS A 226 12.87 4.75 -15.42
C HIS A 226 11.80 5.81 -15.24
N VAL A 227 11.12 5.85 -14.08
CA VAL A 227 10.09 6.87 -13.78
C VAL A 227 10.69 8.27 -13.78
N ASP A 228 11.91 8.45 -13.25
CA ASP A 228 12.62 9.73 -13.30
C ASP A 228 12.76 10.22 -14.75
N THR A 229 13.31 9.38 -15.63
CA THR A 229 13.44 9.75 -17.06
C THR A 229 12.09 10.01 -17.74
N LEU A 230 11.05 9.24 -17.38
CA LEU A 230 9.73 9.37 -18.00
C LEU A 230 8.96 10.61 -17.53
N LEU A 231 9.22 11.11 -16.32
CA LEU A 231 8.61 12.35 -15.83
C LEU A 231 9.22 13.60 -16.46
N LEU A 232 10.40 13.50 -17.07
CA LEU A 232 11.02 14.59 -17.82
C LEU A 232 10.52 14.71 -19.27
N GLU A 233 9.77 13.72 -19.75
CA GLU A 233 9.25 13.71 -21.12
C GLU A 233 8.19 14.79 -21.36
N ASP A 234 8.14 15.31 -22.58
CA ASP A 234 7.16 16.32 -22.98
C ASP A 234 5.73 15.75 -23.09
N ASP A 235 5.59 14.47 -23.45
CA ASP A 235 4.27 13.83 -23.60
C ASP A 235 3.61 13.59 -22.22
N ALA A 236 2.55 14.36 -21.96
CA ALA A 236 1.73 14.21 -20.77
C ALA A 236 1.17 12.78 -20.58
N LYS A 237 0.94 12.00 -21.64
CA LYS A 237 0.47 10.61 -21.51
C LYS A 237 1.52 9.71 -20.86
N LEU A 238 2.79 9.87 -21.22
CA LEU A 238 3.90 9.13 -20.62
C LEU A 238 4.07 9.53 -19.15
N ARG A 239 4.06 10.84 -18.86
CA ARG A 239 4.14 11.35 -17.48
C ARG A 239 3.00 10.82 -16.60
N ARG A 240 1.76 10.77 -17.11
CA ARG A 240 0.61 10.19 -16.37
C ARG A 240 0.80 8.71 -16.07
N LYS A 241 1.27 7.91 -17.04
CA LYS A 241 1.54 6.48 -16.83
C LYS A 241 2.67 6.28 -15.81
N ALA A 242 3.75 7.07 -15.91
CA ALA A 242 4.88 7.04 -14.99
C ALA A 242 4.45 7.39 -13.55
N ALA A 243 3.70 8.47 -13.37
CA ALA A 243 3.13 8.85 -12.06
C ALA A 243 2.22 7.74 -11.49
N GLY A 244 1.54 6.97 -12.36
CA GLY A 244 0.72 5.82 -11.95
C GLY A 244 1.52 4.70 -11.28
N LEU A 245 2.81 4.58 -11.57
CA LEU A 245 3.71 3.59 -10.96
C LEU A 245 4.10 3.97 -9.53
N LEU A 246 4.11 5.26 -9.19
CA LEU A 246 4.52 5.77 -7.87
C LEU A 246 3.74 5.10 -6.73
N ARG A 247 2.44 4.81 -6.93
CA ARG A 247 1.62 4.12 -5.92
C ARG A 247 2.13 2.71 -5.59
N ARG A 248 2.72 2.01 -6.57
CA ARG A 248 3.26 0.65 -6.38
C ARG A 248 4.64 0.68 -5.73
N VAL A 249 5.47 1.66 -6.10
CA VAL A 249 6.84 1.76 -5.59
C VAL A 249 6.94 2.50 -4.24
N VAL A 250 5.95 3.29 -3.82
CA VAL A 250 6.01 4.09 -2.57
C VAL A 250 6.35 3.28 -1.31
N GLN A 251 5.95 2.01 -1.26
CA GLN A 251 6.21 1.15 -0.10
C GLN A 251 7.62 0.53 -0.11
N ARG A 252 8.26 0.37 -1.29
CA ARG A 252 9.50 -0.40 -1.44
C ARG A 252 10.67 0.36 -2.09
N GLY A 253 10.43 1.45 -2.82
CA GLY A 253 11.42 2.16 -3.63
C GLY A 253 12.30 3.18 -2.89
N GLY A 254 12.30 3.19 -1.56
CA GLY A 254 13.17 4.06 -0.77
C GLY A 254 12.90 5.57 -0.87
N SER A 255 13.90 6.37 -0.49
CA SER A 255 13.85 7.85 -0.48
C SER A 255 13.68 8.51 -1.85
N PRO A 256 14.29 8.03 -2.95
CA PRO A 256 14.17 8.69 -4.27
C PRO A 256 12.72 8.84 -4.76
N VAL A 257 11.84 7.93 -4.35
CA VAL A 257 10.40 8.00 -4.67
C VAL A 257 9.76 9.29 -4.15
N TRP A 258 10.23 9.84 -3.04
CA TRP A 258 9.67 11.07 -2.47
C TRP A 258 9.96 12.27 -3.36
N ASP A 259 11.15 12.34 -3.94
CA ASP A 259 11.52 13.40 -4.89
C ASP A 259 10.65 13.31 -6.14
N LEU A 260 10.45 12.10 -6.67
CA LEU A 260 9.54 11.86 -7.81
C LEU A 260 8.09 12.24 -7.50
N ILE A 261 7.59 11.93 -6.30
CA ILE A 261 6.25 12.37 -5.86
C ILE A 261 6.20 13.91 -5.79
N SER A 262 7.24 14.53 -5.23
CA SER A 262 7.33 15.99 -5.12
C SER A 262 7.31 16.68 -6.48
N TRP A 263 8.07 16.17 -7.45
CA TRP A 263 8.09 16.67 -8.83
C TRP A 263 6.74 16.44 -9.52
N SER A 264 6.16 15.26 -9.37
CA SER A 264 4.85 14.94 -9.97
C SER A 264 3.70 15.78 -9.41
N LEU A 265 3.78 16.21 -8.14
CA LEU A 265 2.83 17.17 -7.55
C LEU A 265 2.98 18.59 -8.10
N ASN A 266 4.05 18.88 -8.85
CA ASN A 266 4.29 20.18 -9.50
C ASN A 266 4.17 20.15 -11.01
N ASP A 267 3.74 19.02 -11.56
CA ASP A 267 3.60 18.88 -12.98
C ASP A 267 2.59 19.89 -13.52
N ILE A 268 2.82 20.35 -14.74
CA ILE A 268 1.94 21.26 -15.47
C ILE A 268 0.59 20.57 -15.73
N ASP A 269 0.61 19.26 -15.98
CA ASP A 269 -0.57 18.44 -16.23
C ASP A 269 -1.32 18.11 -14.93
N VAL A 270 -2.59 18.51 -14.88
CA VAL A 270 -3.46 18.30 -13.72
C VAL A 270 -3.66 16.82 -13.40
N GLU A 271 -3.70 15.95 -14.42
CA GLU A 271 -3.94 14.53 -14.18
C GLU A 271 -2.71 13.83 -13.58
N VAL A 272 -1.50 14.25 -13.95
CA VAL A 272 -0.25 13.84 -13.27
C VAL A 272 -0.31 14.22 -11.79
N ARG A 273 -0.64 15.48 -11.48
CA ARG A 273 -0.78 15.93 -10.08
C ARG A 273 -1.82 15.14 -9.31
N ARG A 274 -2.97 14.83 -9.93
CA ARG A 274 -4.03 14.00 -9.33
C ARG A 274 -3.55 12.59 -9.02
N ILE A 275 -2.84 11.95 -9.96
CA ILE A 275 -2.32 10.60 -9.77
C ILE A 275 -1.27 10.59 -8.65
N ALA A 276 -0.35 11.56 -8.65
CA ALA A 276 0.64 11.73 -7.60
C ALA A 276 -0.01 11.94 -6.21
N ALA A 277 -1.01 12.81 -6.12
CA ALA A 277 -1.72 13.10 -4.87
C ALA A 277 -2.43 11.87 -4.30
N ARG A 278 -2.91 10.94 -5.15
CA ARG A 278 -3.50 9.67 -4.69
C ARG A 278 -2.49 8.73 -4.02
N THR A 279 -1.19 8.97 -4.16
CA THR A 279 -0.15 8.18 -3.48
C THR A 279 0.05 8.61 -2.02
N LEU A 280 -0.34 9.85 -1.67
CA LEU A 280 -0.10 10.45 -0.36
C LEU A 280 -0.71 9.67 0.81
N PRO A 281 -1.95 9.13 0.75
CA PRO A 281 -2.48 8.31 1.84
C PRO A 281 -1.71 7.01 2.07
N SER A 282 -1.10 6.46 1.03
CA SER A 282 -0.22 5.28 1.16
C SER A 282 1.14 5.65 1.75
N LEU A 283 1.67 6.83 1.39
CA LEU A 283 2.90 7.37 1.97
C LEU A 283 2.74 7.69 3.46
N ALA A 284 1.59 8.26 3.85
CA ALA A 284 1.26 8.65 5.22
C ALA A 284 1.39 7.50 6.24
N LYS A 285 1.04 6.29 5.83
CA LYS A 285 1.16 5.08 6.67
C LYS A 285 2.60 4.67 6.98
N ARG A 286 3.56 5.09 6.14
CA ARG A 286 4.97 4.71 6.24
C ARG A 286 5.81 5.85 6.80
N GLU A 287 5.63 7.05 6.25
CA GLU A 287 6.43 8.23 6.56
C GLU A 287 5.51 9.44 6.78
N SER A 288 4.93 9.52 7.99
CA SER A 288 3.96 10.55 8.36
C SER A 288 4.48 11.98 8.16
N ARG A 289 5.74 12.24 8.55
CA ARG A 289 6.39 13.57 8.46
C ARG A 289 6.57 14.04 7.02
N ILE A 290 6.87 13.15 6.08
CA ILE A 290 7.05 13.51 4.68
C ILE A 290 5.70 13.66 4.00
N ALA A 291 4.77 12.75 4.33
CA ALA A 291 3.41 12.81 3.84
C ALA A 291 2.69 14.09 4.25
N THR A 292 2.93 14.64 5.46
CA THR A 292 2.36 15.93 5.85
C THR A 292 2.84 17.04 4.96
N VAL A 293 4.15 17.20 4.74
CA VAL A 293 4.70 18.25 3.85
C VAL A 293 4.09 18.18 2.45
N PHE A 294 3.93 16.98 1.89
CA PHE A 294 3.30 16.82 0.58
C PHE A 294 1.78 17.02 0.60
N ALA A 295 1.09 16.63 1.68
CA ALA A 295 -0.33 16.92 1.85
C ALA A 295 -0.58 18.42 1.95
N GLU A 296 0.25 19.14 2.70
CA GLU A 296 0.19 20.61 2.79
C GLU A 296 0.28 21.25 1.40
N ARG A 297 1.23 20.79 0.58
CA ARG A 297 1.38 21.25 -0.81
C ARG A 297 0.14 20.94 -1.65
N ALA A 298 -0.37 19.70 -1.56
CA ALA A 298 -1.54 19.28 -2.32
C ALA A 298 -2.82 20.04 -1.96
N MET A 299 -2.97 20.52 -0.72
CA MET A 299 -4.16 21.29 -0.30
C MET A 299 -4.18 22.73 -0.81
N VAL A 300 -3.06 23.24 -1.33
CA VAL A 300 -2.97 24.58 -1.95
C VAL A 300 -3.16 24.51 -3.47
N ASP A 301 -3.32 23.32 -4.05
CA ASP A 301 -3.51 23.15 -5.50
C ASP A 301 -4.82 23.77 -5.99
N GLU A 302 -4.80 24.26 -7.24
CA GLU A 302 -5.98 24.78 -7.94
C GLU A 302 -7.06 23.70 -8.14
N ASP A 303 -6.65 22.44 -8.35
CA ASP A 303 -7.57 21.33 -8.60
C ASP A 303 -8.16 20.73 -7.31
N SER A 304 -9.48 20.63 -7.27
CA SER A 304 -10.20 20.13 -6.09
C SER A 304 -9.94 18.65 -5.78
N LYS A 305 -9.63 17.81 -6.78
CA LYS A 305 -9.32 16.39 -6.54
C LYS A 305 -7.93 16.19 -5.94
N VAL A 306 -6.97 17.05 -6.31
CA VAL A 306 -5.64 17.09 -5.68
C VAL A 306 -5.78 17.49 -4.21
N ARG A 307 -6.51 18.57 -3.92
CA ARG A 307 -6.78 19.02 -2.54
C ARG A 307 -7.44 17.93 -1.69
N LEU A 308 -8.46 17.27 -2.23
CA LEU A 308 -9.16 16.18 -1.53
C LEU A 308 -8.25 14.99 -1.21
N SER A 309 -7.29 14.68 -2.08
CA SER A 309 -6.31 13.61 -1.83
C SER A 309 -5.31 13.99 -0.73
N GLY A 310 -4.92 15.26 -0.67
CA GLY A 310 -4.14 15.81 0.45
C GLY A 310 -4.88 15.70 1.79
N ILE A 311 -6.16 16.06 1.82
CA ILE A 311 -7.01 15.94 3.03
C ILE A 311 -7.10 14.47 3.50
N LYS A 312 -7.31 13.54 2.57
CA LYS A 312 -7.32 12.09 2.89
C LYS A 312 -5.99 11.58 3.44
N ALA A 313 -4.87 12.14 2.98
CA ALA A 313 -3.57 11.80 3.54
C ALA A 313 -3.45 12.31 5.00
N LEU A 314 -3.92 13.53 5.28
CA LEU A 314 -3.96 14.06 6.66
C LEU A 314 -4.86 13.24 7.60
N GLN A 315 -5.96 12.67 7.11
CA GLN A 315 -6.79 11.74 7.90
C GLN A 315 -6.00 10.52 8.41
N SER A 316 -4.99 10.08 7.68
CA SER A 316 -4.17 8.93 8.08
C SER A 316 -2.95 9.30 8.95
N ILE A 317 -2.73 10.58 9.24
CA ILE A 317 -1.55 11.05 9.98
C ILE A 317 -1.96 11.51 11.38
N ASP A 318 -1.09 11.27 12.37
CA ASP A 318 -1.29 11.75 13.73
C ASP A 318 -1.25 13.28 13.81
N THR A 319 -2.25 13.82 14.51
CA THR A 319 -2.82 15.15 14.30
C THR A 319 -2.10 16.27 15.07
N ASP A 320 -0.87 16.02 15.52
CA ASP A 320 -0.06 16.97 16.31
C ASP A 320 0.61 18.05 15.46
N HIS A 321 0.42 18.03 14.14
CA HIS A 321 1.05 18.96 13.22
C HIS A 321 0.18 20.22 13.12
N GLY A 322 0.51 21.26 13.90
CA GLY A 322 -0.25 22.51 13.98
C GLY A 322 -0.53 23.16 12.61
N ARG A 323 0.37 23.02 11.65
CA ARG A 323 0.20 23.53 10.28
C ARG A 323 -0.86 22.77 9.47
N ALA A 324 -0.99 21.46 9.66
CA ALA A 324 -2.07 20.68 9.06
C ALA A 324 -3.45 21.14 9.59
N ARG A 325 -3.55 21.45 10.89
CA ARG A 325 -4.78 21.99 11.49
C ARG A 325 -5.19 23.30 10.83
N GLU A 326 -4.26 24.25 10.69
CA GLU A 326 -4.53 25.55 10.05
C GLU A 326 -5.06 25.38 8.62
N LEU A 327 -4.45 24.48 7.84
CA LEU A 327 -4.87 24.25 6.47
C LEU A 327 -6.22 23.53 6.38
N VAL A 328 -6.58 22.65 7.32
CA VAL A 328 -7.92 22.04 7.40
C VAL A 328 -8.97 23.11 7.70
N VAL A 329 -8.71 24.04 8.61
CA VAL A 329 -9.60 25.19 8.89
C VAL A 329 -9.80 26.05 7.63
N LYS A 330 -8.72 26.34 6.90
CA LYS A 330 -8.80 27.06 5.61
C LYS A 330 -9.61 26.26 4.57
N GLY A 331 -9.40 24.96 4.50
CA GLY A 331 -10.12 24.06 3.59
C GLY A 331 -11.61 23.94 3.89
N ALA A 332 -12.02 24.07 5.16
CA ALA A 332 -13.42 24.14 5.56
C ALA A 332 -14.15 25.36 4.96
N ARG A 333 -13.43 26.39 4.51
CA ARG A 333 -13.98 27.57 3.81
C ARG A 333 -13.72 27.56 2.30
N SER A 334 -13.34 26.41 1.73
CA SER A 334 -13.05 26.29 0.30
C SER A 334 -14.29 26.50 -0.56
N LYS A 335 -14.12 26.92 -1.83
CA LYS A 335 -15.24 27.06 -2.78
C LYS A 335 -15.89 25.72 -3.10
N ASP A 336 -15.10 24.64 -3.13
CA ASP A 336 -15.56 23.31 -3.48
C ASP A 336 -16.22 22.57 -2.32
N ILE A 337 -17.45 22.10 -2.54
CA ILE A 337 -18.28 21.42 -1.54
C ILE A 337 -17.60 20.15 -1.01
N GLN A 338 -16.98 19.36 -1.89
CA GLN A 338 -16.32 18.10 -1.51
C GLN A 338 -15.11 18.33 -0.61
N VAL A 339 -14.37 19.42 -0.85
CA VAL A 339 -13.21 19.81 -0.05
C VAL A 339 -13.68 20.31 1.32
N ARG A 340 -14.71 21.17 1.35
CA ARG A 340 -15.31 21.64 2.61
C ARG A 340 -15.80 20.48 3.46
N LYS A 341 -16.60 19.59 2.88
CA LYS A 341 -17.14 18.42 3.56
C LYS A 341 -16.03 17.56 4.19
N ALA A 342 -15.00 17.24 3.41
CA ALA A 342 -13.88 16.43 3.91
C ALA A 342 -13.09 17.12 5.04
N CYS A 343 -12.95 18.45 5.00
CA CYS A 343 -12.34 19.22 6.08
C CYS A 343 -13.23 19.28 7.33
N VAL A 344 -14.55 19.42 7.17
CA VAL A 344 -15.52 19.46 8.28
C VAL A 344 -15.55 18.13 9.02
N GLU A 345 -15.55 17.00 8.29
CA GLU A 345 -15.47 15.65 8.87
C GLU A 345 -14.18 15.41 9.68
N LEU A 346 -13.12 16.18 9.42
CA LEU A 346 -11.85 16.10 10.13
C LEU A 346 -11.81 16.92 11.43
N LEU A 347 -12.67 17.93 11.58
CA LEU A 347 -12.59 18.87 12.71
C LEU A 347 -12.67 18.20 14.09
N PRO A 348 -13.57 17.22 14.34
CA PRO A 348 -13.67 16.56 15.66
C PRO A 348 -12.40 15.83 16.07
N ARG A 349 -11.58 15.39 15.11
CA ARG A 349 -10.33 14.68 15.39
C ARG A 349 -9.17 15.65 15.67
N LEU A 350 -9.28 16.91 15.26
CA LEU A 350 -8.21 17.90 15.35
C LEU A 350 -8.35 18.84 16.55
N PHE A 351 -9.58 19.05 17.02
CA PHE A 351 -9.92 20.03 18.05
C PHE A 351 -10.76 19.39 19.16
N GLY A 352 -10.63 19.88 20.39
CA GLY A 352 -11.53 19.52 21.48
C GLY A 352 -12.89 20.23 21.36
N ASP A 353 -13.87 19.73 22.10
CA ASP A 353 -15.29 20.08 21.95
C ASP A 353 -15.59 21.60 22.03
N ASP A 354 -14.94 22.34 22.92
CA ASP A 354 -15.16 23.78 23.08
C ASP A 354 -14.74 24.61 21.85
N VAL A 355 -13.56 24.30 21.31
CA VAL A 355 -13.02 24.95 20.11
C VAL A 355 -13.82 24.53 18.89
N LEU A 356 -14.16 23.24 18.82
CA LEU A 356 -14.96 22.67 17.75
C LEU A 356 -16.34 23.36 17.64
N ARG A 357 -17.02 23.57 18.76
CA ARG A 357 -18.33 24.25 18.80
C ARG A 357 -18.21 25.68 18.29
N THR A 358 -17.22 26.43 18.77
CA THR A 358 -16.99 27.82 18.34
C THR A 358 -16.76 27.89 16.83
N MET A 359 -15.95 26.97 16.30
CA MET A 359 -15.70 26.88 14.86
C MET A 359 -16.94 26.47 14.06
N ALA A 360 -17.76 25.56 14.59
CA ALA A 360 -18.99 25.13 13.95
C ALA A 360 -20.00 26.29 13.81
N ILE A 361 -20.15 27.10 14.88
CA ILE A 361 -20.97 28.33 14.86
C ILE A 361 -20.51 29.28 13.75
N ASP A 362 -19.19 29.49 13.63
CA ASP A 362 -18.65 30.39 12.62
C ASP A 362 -18.79 29.88 11.19
N LEU A 363 -18.65 28.57 10.97
CA LEU A 363 -18.84 27.97 9.65
C LEU A 363 -20.33 28.01 9.23
N LEU A 364 -21.26 27.75 10.14
CA LEU A 364 -22.71 27.79 9.88
C LEU A 364 -23.19 29.14 9.34
N LYS A 365 -22.55 30.25 9.69
CA LYS A 365 -22.86 31.59 9.15
C LYS A 365 -22.63 31.68 7.63
N THR A 366 -21.70 30.89 7.11
CA THR A 366 -21.24 30.95 5.72
C THR A 366 -21.67 29.75 4.88
N GLU A 367 -22.06 28.65 5.50
CA GLU A 367 -22.41 27.41 4.79
C GLU A 367 -23.78 27.46 4.14
N THR A 368 -23.88 26.86 2.96
CA THR A 368 -25.11 26.78 2.16
C THR A 368 -25.59 25.34 1.94
N ASP A 369 -24.72 24.35 2.15
CA ASP A 369 -25.02 22.94 1.86
C ASP A 369 -25.72 22.25 3.04
N ALA A 370 -26.86 21.62 2.79
CA ALA A 370 -27.67 20.99 3.82
C ALA A 370 -26.96 19.85 4.58
N LYS A 371 -26.07 19.09 3.91
CA LYS A 371 -25.36 17.97 4.56
C LYS A 371 -24.26 18.48 5.49
N ILE A 372 -23.55 19.54 5.06
CA ILE A 372 -22.53 20.18 5.88
C ILE A 372 -23.19 20.85 7.09
N ILE A 373 -24.32 21.55 6.89
CA ILE A 373 -25.09 22.16 7.98
C ILE A 373 -25.55 21.11 8.99
N ALA A 374 -26.06 19.95 8.54
CA ALA A 374 -26.44 18.86 9.45
C ALA A 374 -25.26 18.39 10.31
N SER A 375 -24.10 18.12 9.68
CA SER A 375 -22.89 17.71 10.39
C SER A 375 -22.37 18.78 11.36
N LEU A 376 -22.45 20.06 11.00
CA LEU A 376 -22.07 21.16 11.89
C LEU A 376 -23.01 21.30 13.08
N ASN A 377 -24.32 21.12 12.88
CA ASN A 377 -25.31 21.12 13.96
C ASN A 377 -25.10 19.95 14.93
N GLU A 378 -24.74 18.77 14.43
CA GLU A 378 -24.35 17.62 15.26
C GLU A 378 -23.12 17.95 16.13
N MET A 379 -22.10 18.61 15.56
CA MET A 379 -20.91 19.01 16.32
C MET A 379 -21.17 20.12 17.34
N MET A 380 -22.23 20.91 17.16
CA MET A 380 -22.66 21.88 18.18
C MET A 380 -23.49 21.24 19.29
N PHE A 381 -24.13 20.11 19.01
CA PHE A 381 -25.09 19.50 19.92
C PHE A 381 -24.37 18.89 21.12
N ASP A 382 -24.68 19.42 22.30
CA ASP A 382 -24.14 18.95 23.55
C ASP A 382 -25.21 18.19 24.32
N VAL A 383 -25.02 16.88 24.45
CA VAL A 383 -25.96 16.01 25.15
C VAL A 383 -26.15 16.44 26.61
N SER A 384 -25.12 16.99 27.24
CA SER A 384 -25.17 17.42 28.65
C SER A 384 -26.00 18.70 28.84
N MET A 385 -26.03 19.59 27.85
CA MET A 385 -26.68 20.90 27.94
C MET A 385 -28.00 21.00 27.16
N ASP A 386 -28.08 20.41 25.97
CA ASP A 386 -29.21 20.51 25.03
C ASP A 386 -29.99 19.19 24.88
N GLY A 387 -29.56 18.12 25.58
CA GLY A 387 -30.27 16.84 25.62
C GLY A 387 -31.65 16.93 26.29
N THR A 388 -32.54 16.01 25.92
CA THR A 388 -33.80 15.80 26.65
C THR A 388 -33.52 15.42 28.11
N GLU A 389 -34.45 15.70 29.03
CA GLU A 389 -34.28 15.40 30.45
C GLU A 389 -33.89 13.93 30.69
N ALA A 390 -34.39 12.99 29.87
CA ALA A 390 -34.01 11.59 29.93
C ALA A 390 -32.54 11.33 29.53
N GLN A 391 -32.02 12.01 28.51
CA GLN A 391 -30.61 11.89 28.07
C GLN A 391 -29.64 12.53 29.06
N LYS A 392 -30.04 13.65 29.67
CA LYS A 392 -29.30 14.30 30.76
C LYS A 392 -29.26 13.41 32.00
N ASN A 393 -30.39 12.83 32.37
CA ASN A 393 -30.49 11.92 33.52
C ASN A 393 -29.74 10.59 33.30
N ALA A 394 -29.55 10.15 32.06
CA ALA A 394 -28.75 8.98 31.73
C ALA A 394 -27.24 9.20 31.90
N GLN A 395 -26.76 10.45 31.78
CA GLN A 395 -25.36 10.80 32.03
C GLN A 395 -25.07 11.05 33.52
N LEU A 396 -26.11 11.29 34.33
CA LEU A 396 -26.01 11.36 35.78
C LEU A 396 -25.92 9.95 36.37
N ALA A 397 -25.08 9.75 37.38
CA ALA A 397 -25.08 8.49 38.12
C ALA A 397 -26.47 8.25 38.74
N PRO A 398 -27.03 7.02 38.66
CA PRO A 398 -28.32 6.75 39.25
C PRO A 398 -28.27 7.09 40.73
N THR A 399 -29.15 8.01 41.16
CA THR A 399 -29.22 8.39 42.58
C THR A 399 -29.54 7.16 43.42
N PRO A 400 -28.83 6.92 44.54
CA PRO A 400 -29.23 5.88 45.47
C PRO A 400 -30.68 6.14 45.90
N ALA A 401 -31.51 5.09 45.88
CA ALA A 401 -32.90 5.21 46.28
C ALA A 401 -32.96 5.76 47.72
N VAL A 402 -33.77 6.80 47.93
CA VAL A 402 -33.94 7.41 49.24
C VAL A 402 -34.31 6.31 50.25
N PRO A 403 -33.54 6.13 51.34
CA PRO A 403 -33.86 5.15 52.37
C PRO A 403 -35.29 5.34 52.88
N ALA A 404 -36.01 4.24 53.12
CA ALA A 404 -37.44 4.28 53.50
C ALA A 404 -37.74 5.17 54.71
N ILE A 405 -36.77 5.30 55.63
CA ILE A 405 -36.85 6.12 56.84
C ILE A 405 -37.01 7.62 56.49
N ASP A 406 -36.28 8.12 55.49
CA ASP A 406 -36.35 9.53 55.09
C ASP A 406 -37.66 9.83 54.32
N ARG A 407 -38.24 8.81 53.69
CA ARG A 407 -39.55 8.89 53.02
C ARG A 407 -40.68 9.00 54.03
N GLU A 408 -40.64 8.21 55.10
CA GLU A 408 -41.63 8.25 56.19
C GLU A 408 -41.53 9.56 57.01
N VAL A 409 -40.32 10.07 57.24
CA VAL A 409 -40.12 11.36 57.92
C VAL A 409 -40.62 12.53 57.08
N ALA A 410 -40.43 12.50 55.76
CA ALA A 410 -40.95 13.53 54.85
C ALA A 410 -42.48 13.50 54.74
N GLU A 411 -43.08 12.30 54.74
CA GLU A 411 -44.55 12.13 54.79
C GLU A 411 -45.12 12.61 56.13
N ALA A 412 -44.44 12.35 57.25
CA ALA A 412 -44.82 12.85 58.58
C ALA A 412 -44.68 14.39 58.72
N GLN A 413 -43.76 15.00 57.96
CA GLN A 413 -43.60 16.46 57.85
C GLN A 413 -44.50 17.08 56.77
N GLY A 414 -45.37 16.29 56.12
CA GLY A 414 -46.36 16.78 55.15
C GLY A 414 -45.80 17.17 53.78
N LYS A 415 -44.57 16.77 53.44
CA LYS A 415 -43.99 16.96 52.10
C LYS A 415 -43.98 15.64 51.35
N GLN A 416 -44.86 15.51 50.37
CA GLN A 416 -44.91 14.34 49.48
C GLN A 416 -43.62 14.25 48.65
N VAL A 417 -42.95 13.10 48.69
CA VAL A 417 -41.75 12.82 47.91
C VAL A 417 -42.07 11.74 46.87
N GLY A 418 -42.16 12.16 45.60
CA GLY A 418 -42.43 11.30 44.45
C GLY A 418 -43.64 11.75 43.62
N LEU A 419 -43.54 11.60 42.29
CA LEU A 419 -44.63 11.85 41.35
C LEU A 419 -45.49 10.59 41.22
N GLN A 420 -46.56 10.49 42.00
CA GLN A 420 -47.69 9.61 41.64
C GLN A 420 -48.78 10.46 40.96
N PRO A 421 -49.42 9.97 39.87
CA PRO A 421 -50.48 10.73 39.20
C PRO A 421 -51.71 10.90 40.09
N ILE A 422 -52.17 12.14 40.22
CA ILE A 422 -53.38 12.53 40.96
C ILE A 422 -54.61 11.92 40.27
N ARG A 423 -55.41 11.11 41.00
CA ARG A 423 -56.77 10.74 40.57
C ARG A 423 -57.66 11.98 40.66
N PRO A 424 -58.37 12.40 39.60
CA PRO A 424 -59.32 13.51 39.68
C PRO A 424 -60.60 13.05 40.38
N SER A 425 -61.03 13.79 41.40
CA SER A 425 -62.19 13.48 42.25
C SER A 425 -63.39 14.39 41.97
N GLY A 426 -64.57 13.75 41.81
CA GLY A 426 -65.93 14.29 42.02
C GLY A 426 -66.75 14.42 40.73
N GLN A 427 -68.00 14.00 40.59
CA GLN A 427 -69.11 13.53 41.48
C GLN A 427 -70.32 13.16 40.54
N PRO A 428 -71.53 12.74 40.98
CA PRO A 428 -72.00 12.04 42.19
C PRO A 428 -72.94 10.84 41.87
N ASP A 429 -73.57 10.30 42.92
CA ASP A 429 -74.44 9.11 43.02
C ASP A 429 -75.60 8.98 42.01
N GLY A 430 -75.84 7.74 41.57
CA GLY A 430 -77.05 7.33 40.84
C GLY A 430 -77.05 5.86 40.42
N GLU A 431 -77.84 5.06 41.15
CA GLU A 431 -78.41 3.74 40.78
C GLU A 431 -77.53 2.48 40.66
N GLN A 432 -77.85 1.56 41.58
CA GLN A 432 -77.56 0.12 41.53
C GLN A 432 -78.69 -0.60 40.76
N PRO A 433 -78.53 -1.87 40.36
CA PRO A 433 -78.13 -2.34 39.03
C PRO A 433 -79.28 -3.05 38.26
N PRO A 434 -79.04 -3.56 37.04
CA PRO A 434 -79.63 -4.84 36.66
C PRO A 434 -78.55 -5.91 36.43
N LYS A 435 -78.86 -7.11 36.92
CA LYS A 435 -78.14 -8.38 36.72
C LYS A 435 -78.58 -9.03 35.38
N PRO A 436 -77.97 -10.14 34.93
CA PRO A 436 -77.07 -10.24 33.79
C PRO A 436 -77.72 -10.83 32.52
N ALA A 437 -77.02 -10.78 31.39
CA ALA A 437 -77.21 -11.72 30.28
C ALA A 437 -75.84 -12.28 29.86
N ASP A 438 -75.81 -13.60 29.77
CA ASP A 438 -74.64 -14.47 29.60
C ASP A 438 -73.89 -14.29 28.27
N GLY A 439 -72.56 -14.51 28.31
CA GLY A 439 -71.84 -15.10 27.19
C GLY A 439 -70.44 -14.54 26.90
N ALA A 440 -69.43 -15.35 27.24
CA ALA A 440 -68.08 -15.47 26.62
C ALA A 440 -66.84 -14.92 27.40
N PRO A 441 -65.68 -15.60 27.29
CA PRO A 441 -64.71 -15.84 28.38
C PRO A 441 -63.48 -14.90 28.42
N PRO A 442 -62.67 -14.92 29.51
CA PRO A 442 -61.56 -13.98 29.72
C PRO A 442 -60.17 -14.53 29.31
N PRO A 443 -59.19 -13.65 29.02
CA PRO A 443 -57.76 -13.95 29.21
C PRO A 443 -57.12 -12.95 30.21
N GLU A 444 -56.61 -13.42 31.35
CA GLU A 444 -55.21 -13.80 31.65
C GLU A 444 -54.30 -12.62 32.06
N ALA A 445 -53.83 -12.67 33.31
CA ALA A 445 -52.88 -11.74 33.92
C ALA A 445 -51.47 -12.38 34.00
N PRO A 446 -50.37 -11.64 33.77
CA PRO A 446 -49.03 -12.09 34.12
C PRO A 446 -48.60 -11.61 35.52
N GLY A 447 -47.92 -12.50 36.25
CA GLY A 447 -47.63 -12.41 37.68
C GLY A 447 -46.30 -11.77 38.10
N GLU A 448 -46.15 -11.65 39.41
CA GLU A 448 -45.02 -11.08 40.15
C GLU A 448 -43.86 -12.08 40.35
N PRO A 449 -42.61 -11.59 40.37
CA PRO A 449 -41.53 -12.15 41.20
C PRO A 449 -41.01 -11.04 42.15
N GLY A 450 -40.55 -11.26 43.37
CA GLY A 450 -40.10 -12.42 44.13
C GLY A 450 -39.25 -11.86 45.29
N ALA A 451 -39.41 -12.40 46.49
CA ALA A 451 -39.06 -11.80 47.78
C ALA A 451 -37.56 -11.61 48.10
N TYR A 452 -37.30 -10.61 48.93
CA TYR A 452 -36.01 -10.26 49.54
C TYR A 452 -35.49 -11.37 50.48
N ARG A 453 -34.24 -11.79 50.29
CA ARG A 453 -33.49 -12.62 51.26
C ARG A 453 -32.75 -11.68 52.21
N ALA A 454 -32.98 -11.81 53.52
CA ALA A 454 -32.27 -11.03 54.52
C ALA A 454 -30.83 -11.55 54.66
N VAL A 455 -29.86 -10.66 54.45
CA VAL A 455 -28.42 -10.85 54.62
C VAL A 455 -28.10 -10.80 56.12
N SER A 456 -27.29 -11.71 56.66
CA SER A 456 -26.98 -11.72 58.10
C SER A 456 -25.96 -10.63 58.46
N GLN A 457 -25.91 -10.25 59.74
CA GLN A 457 -25.14 -9.10 60.22
C GLN A 457 -23.62 -9.25 60.03
N ASP A 458 -23.13 -10.49 59.91
CA ASP A 458 -21.72 -10.79 59.70
C ASP A 458 -21.29 -10.60 58.22
N GLU A 459 -22.18 -10.84 57.25
CA GLU A 459 -21.93 -10.54 55.81
C GLU A 459 -21.88 -9.03 55.52
N MET A 460 -22.58 -8.22 56.32
CA MET A 460 -22.57 -6.76 56.18
C MET A 460 -21.30 -6.12 56.77
N MET A 461 -20.65 -6.79 57.74
CA MET A 461 -19.49 -6.27 58.45
C MET A 461 -18.14 -6.76 57.90
N GLY A 462 -18.15 -7.54 56.81
CA GLY A 462 -16.97 -7.71 55.93
C GLY A 462 -15.78 -8.45 56.55
N TYR A 463 -16.02 -9.36 57.50
CA TYR A 463 -14.97 -10.23 58.03
C TYR A 463 -15.10 -11.64 57.47
N THR A 464 -14.42 -11.90 56.36
CA THR A 464 -13.92 -13.25 56.05
C THR A 464 -12.41 -13.13 55.88
N ASP A 465 -11.71 -13.35 56.98
CA ASP A 465 -10.28 -13.62 57.00
C ASP A 465 -10.06 -15.01 56.38
N GLU A 466 -9.41 -15.07 55.21
CA GLU A 466 -8.49 -16.16 54.89
C GLU A 466 -7.47 -15.66 53.85
N PHE A 467 -6.31 -15.29 54.40
CA PHE A 467 -5.00 -15.32 53.77
C PHE A 467 -4.79 -16.72 53.17
N GLU A 468 -4.50 -16.82 51.87
CA GLU A 468 -3.68 -17.91 51.33
C GLU A 468 -3.05 -17.51 49.99
N ASP A 469 -1.82 -17.96 49.81
CA ASP A 469 -0.79 -17.52 48.88
C ASP A 469 -1.09 -17.78 47.39
N GLU A 470 -0.73 -16.84 46.52
CA GLU A 470 -0.63 -17.10 45.07
C GLU A 470 0.85 -17.09 44.64
N GLU A 471 1.41 -18.30 44.54
CA GLU A 471 2.64 -18.57 43.77
C GLU A 471 2.41 -18.34 42.26
N PRO A 472 3.49 -18.05 41.49
CA PRO A 472 3.37 -17.64 40.10
C PRO A 472 3.33 -18.86 39.17
N GLU A 473 2.23 -19.03 38.41
CA GLU A 473 2.18 -19.99 37.31
C GLU A 473 2.43 -19.32 35.95
N THR A 474 3.43 -19.93 35.31
CA THR A 474 3.84 -19.86 33.92
C THR A 474 2.77 -20.35 32.96
N ASP A 475 2.76 -19.78 31.75
CA ASP A 475 2.83 -20.50 30.46
C ASP A 475 2.49 -19.47 29.36
N ASP A 476 3.42 -19.14 28.46
CA ASP A 476 3.79 -19.93 27.28
C ASP A 476 2.58 -20.30 26.42
N GLU A 477 2.25 -19.45 25.43
CA GLU A 477 1.91 -19.85 24.05
C GLU A 477 1.53 -18.62 23.20
N TYR A 478 2.50 -18.09 22.43
CA TYR A 478 2.24 -17.54 21.09
C TYR A 478 3.59 -17.45 20.36
N PHE A 479 3.92 -18.53 19.66
CA PHE A 479 4.85 -18.50 18.52
C PHE A 479 4.05 -18.50 17.23
#